data_AF-K6W5I3-F1
#
_entry.id   AF-K6W5I3-F1
#
_cell.length_a   1.000
_cell.length_b   1.000
_cell.length_c   1.000
_cell.angle_alpha   90.00
_cell.angle_beta   90.00
_cell.angle_gamma   90.00
#
_symmetry.space_group_name_H-M   'P 1'
#
loop_
_entity.id
_entity.type
_entity.pdbx_description
1 polymer ?
#
loop_
_entity_poly.entity_id
_entity_poly.type
_entity_poly.pdbx_seq_one_letter_code
_entity_poly.pdbx_strand_id
1 'polypeptide(L)'
;MVGETATVSTVEHVDTDALRKARGAFFTPPEVAAYVARWAVRSAADCVLEPSCGEAAFLLAAHERVQTFPSVGPTRLDGVELHAASAHVARAVLRAAGASARVRVSDFFAVEPEPSYDAVIGNPPYMRYQDFAGADRAASRRAALRAGVALTGLASSWAAFTVHSALFLKPGGRLGLVLPAELLSVNYAAQVREFLMRRFARVRLVLFTERVFPGVLEDVVLLLAEGSGGTDHCELLQVQDADALAELDPETAAVWTPTSTSGKWTSALLPTASAAAYAAATTGAGFSTLHTWGETTLGMVTGANKFFTLTPAQAARLGLADDELLPLSPPGSRHLRGLSFTAHMRAELGREGSATLLFRPPADPSPAAQAYIQQGEEEGVDAAYKCRVRSPWWRVPLVVPADLLLTYMNADTPRLTTNTAGAHHLNSVHGVYLTDEHRVLGRELLPLTSLNSVTLVGAEIVGRAYGGGMLKLEPREADDLPVPSPAGVLECADALRAVRPRVRDHLRAGRLLDAVRLVDQVILHDSSALDAAGISDLEQAYAMLAARRRARGTKAKDRVSPHAMALSRRAQDQA
;
A
#
# COMPACT_ATOMS: atom_id res chain seq x y z
N MET A 1 -29.15 -38.35 -54.90
CA MET A 1 -28.20 -37.29 -55.32
C MET A 1 -29.06 -36.08 -55.64
N VAL A 2 -28.97 -34.89 -55.05
CA VAL A 2 -27.91 -34.11 -54.39
C VAL A 2 -28.67 -33.28 -53.33
N GLY A 3 -28.32 -33.28 -52.05
CA GLY A 3 -27.26 -32.47 -51.45
C GLY A 3 -27.91 -31.33 -50.65
N GLU A 4 -27.87 -31.42 -49.32
CA GLU A 4 -28.31 -30.35 -48.42
C GLU A 4 -27.13 -29.98 -47.52
N THR A 5 -26.61 -28.78 -47.73
CA THR A 5 -25.47 -28.17 -47.03
C THR A 5 -25.88 -27.74 -45.63
N ALA A 6 -25.32 -28.39 -44.61
CA ALA A 6 -25.40 -27.92 -43.23
C ALA A 6 -24.39 -26.78 -43.00
N THR A 7 -24.90 -25.57 -42.78
CA THR A 7 -24.15 -24.40 -42.32
C THR A 7 -23.76 -24.58 -40.85
N VAL A 8 -22.45 -24.66 -40.59
CA VAL A 8 -21.89 -24.62 -39.25
C VAL A 8 -21.94 -23.17 -38.74
N SER A 9 -22.72 -22.93 -37.71
CA SER A 9 -22.75 -21.68 -36.95
C SER A 9 -21.45 -21.54 -36.14
N THR A 10 -20.57 -20.64 -36.57
CA THR A 10 -19.46 -20.14 -35.75
C THR A 10 -19.98 -19.09 -34.79
N VAL A 11 -20.15 -19.45 -33.52
CA VAL A 11 -20.35 -18.46 -32.45
C VAL A 11 -19.02 -17.76 -32.22
N GLU A 12 -18.85 -16.56 -32.77
CA GLU A 12 -17.76 -15.65 -32.38
C GLU A 12 -17.91 -15.30 -30.90
N HIS A 13 -17.00 -15.80 -30.07
CA HIS A 13 -16.93 -15.43 -28.67
C HIS A 13 -16.27 -14.05 -28.58
N VAL A 14 -17.09 -13.00 -28.45
CA VAL A 14 -16.62 -11.61 -28.33
C VAL A 14 -15.94 -11.40 -26.97
N ASP A 15 -14.61 -11.26 -26.98
CA ASP A 15 -13.80 -10.96 -25.80
C ASP A 15 -13.87 -9.46 -25.49
N THR A 16 -14.86 -9.05 -24.70
CA THR A 16 -15.08 -7.65 -24.33
C THR A 16 -14.05 -7.13 -23.32
N ASP A 17 -13.82 -5.82 -23.27
CA ASP A 17 -12.93 -5.19 -22.27
C ASP A 17 -13.33 -5.50 -20.82
N ALA A 18 -14.61 -5.74 -20.56
CA ALA A 18 -15.11 -6.18 -19.25
C ALA A 18 -14.64 -7.61 -18.91
N LEU A 19 -14.64 -8.53 -19.89
CA LEU A 19 -14.15 -9.90 -19.71
C LEU A 19 -12.63 -9.94 -19.57
N ARG A 20 -11.90 -9.10 -20.32
CA ARG A 20 -10.44 -8.94 -20.20
C ARG A 20 -10.04 -8.43 -18.82
N LYS A 21 -10.72 -7.41 -18.34
CA LYS A 21 -10.50 -6.82 -17.02
C LYS A 21 -10.90 -7.77 -15.88
N ALA A 22 -11.97 -8.55 -16.03
CA ALA A 22 -12.38 -9.56 -15.05
C ALA A 22 -11.35 -10.70 -14.91
N ARG A 23 -10.54 -10.96 -15.94
CA ARG A 23 -9.47 -11.97 -15.94
C ARG A 23 -8.10 -11.41 -15.54
N GLY A 24 -8.01 -10.10 -15.28
CA GLY A 24 -6.74 -9.43 -14.96
C GLY A 24 -5.77 -9.35 -16.14
N ALA A 25 -6.24 -9.50 -17.38
CA ALA A 25 -5.42 -9.41 -18.59
C ALA A 25 -5.32 -7.95 -19.04
N PHE A 26 -4.11 -7.38 -18.95
CA PHE A 26 -3.81 -6.03 -19.44
C PHE A 26 -2.93 -6.12 -20.68
N PHE A 27 -3.32 -5.41 -21.74
CA PHE A 27 -2.52 -5.34 -22.96
C PHE A 27 -1.19 -4.63 -22.67
N THR A 28 -0.07 -5.34 -22.86
CA THR A 28 1.27 -4.79 -22.64
C THR A 28 1.68 -3.90 -23.81
N PRO A 29 2.06 -2.63 -23.57
CA PRO A 29 2.60 -1.76 -24.61
C PRO A 29 3.81 -2.41 -25.31
N PRO A 30 3.93 -2.34 -26.64
CA PRO A 30 5.04 -2.91 -27.39
C PRO A 30 6.42 -2.45 -26.90
N GLU A 31 6.53 -1.20 -26.47
CA GLU A 31 7.75 -0.56 -25.97
C GLU A 31 8.26 -1.29 -24.70
N VAL A 32 7.32 -1.65 -23.81
CA VAL A 32 7.63 -2.40 -22.58
C VAL A 32 8.07 -3.82 -22.91
N ALA A 33 7.35 -4.51 -23.80
CA ALA A 33 7.70 -5.87 -24.21
C ALA A 33 9.07 -5.91 -24.89
N ALA A 34 9.34 -4.97 -25.80
CA ALA A 34 10.61 -4.82 -26.49
C ALA A 34 11.77 -4.52 -25.52
N TYR A 35 11.58 -3.61 -24.56
CA TYR A 35 12.60 -3.28 -23.57
C TYR A 35 13.00 -4.50 -22.71
N VAL A 36 12.00 -5.21 -22.17
CA VAL A 36 12.23 -6.41 -21.34
C VAL A 36 12.88 -7.53 -22.16
N ALA A 37 12.40 -7.77 -23.39
CA ALA A 37 12.97 -8.78 -24.28
C ALA A 37 14.42 -8.45 -24.66
N ARG A 38 14.73 -7.17 -24.94
CA ARG A 38 16.09 -6.70 -25.26
C ARG A 38 17.08 -6.97 -24.12
N TRP A 39 16.65 -6.76 -22.87
CA TRP A 39 17.45 -7.04 -21.68
C TRP A 39 17.61 -8.55 -21.41
N ALA A 40 16.52 -9.31 -21.54
CA ALA A 40 16.47 -10.72 -21.16
C ALA A 40 17.08 -11.66 -22.20
N VAL A 41 16.93 -11.37 -23.50
CA VAL A 41 17.40 -12.24 -24.58
C VAL A 41 18.75 -11.75 -25.09
N ARG A 42 19.79 -12.55 -24.83
CA ARG A 42 21.20 -12.21 -25.04
C ARG A 42 21.87 -13.04 -26.14
N SER A 43 21.20 -14.08 -26.64
CA SER A 43 21.67 -14.94 -27.72
C SER A 43 20.49 -15.53 -28.49
N ALA A 44 20.70 -15.85 -29.78
CA ALA A 44 19.72 -16.61 -30.56
C ALA A 44 19.53 -18.06 -30.05
N ALA A 45 20.44 -18.57 -29.21
CA ALA A 45 20.33 -19.88 -28.59
C ALA A 45 19.55 -19.88 -27.25
N ASP A 46 19.16 -18.71 -26.73
CA ASP A 46 18.42 -18.63 -25.46
C ASP A 46 17.06 -19.35 -25.57
N CYS A 47 16.74 -20.16 -24.56
CA CYS A 47 15.40 -20.71 -24.38
C CYS A 47 14.55 -19.71 -23.57
N VAL A 48 13.44 -19.25 -24.13
CA VAL A 48 12.57 -18.22 -23.55
C VAL A 48 11.19 -18.78 -23.24
N LEU A 49 10.67 -18.48 -22.04
CA LEU A 49 9.32 -18.82 -21.61
C LEU A 49 8.50 -17.56 -21.32
N GLU A 50 7.26 -17.49 -21.81
CA GLU A 50 6.23 -16.56 -21.37
C GLU A 50 5.12 -17.30 -20.60
N PRO A 51 4.99 -17.09 -19.27
CA PRO A 51 4.15 -17.93 -18.39
C PRO A 51 2.65 -17.63 -18.47
N SER A 52 2.26 -16.50 -19.08
CA SER A 52 0.89 -16.04 -19.25
C SER A 52 0.77 -15.20 -20.52
N CYS A 53 0.88 -15.86 -21.67
CA CYS A 53 1.27 -15.17 -22.90
C CYS A 53 0.19 -14.34 -23.58
N GLY A 54 -1.09 -14.46 -23.20
CA GLY A 54 -2.17 -13.68 -23.81
C GLY A 54 -2.14 -13.78 -25.34
N GLU A 55 -1.99 -12.63 -26.01
CA GLU A 55 -1.87 -12.51 -27.47
C GLU A 55 -0.41 -12.45 -27.98
N ALA A 56 0.56 -12.92 -27.19
CA ALA A 56 1.98 -13.11 -27.51
C ALA A 56 2.84 -11.83 -27.67
N ALA A 57 2.51 -10.74 -26.97
CA ALA A 57 3.29 -9.51 -27.02
C ALA A 57 4.78 -9.71 -26.68
N PHE A 58 5.11 -10.46 -25.60
CA PHE A 58 6.51 -10.71 -25.25
C PHE A 58 7.17 -11.77 -26.13
N LEU A 59 6.46 -12.82 -26.53
CA LEU A 59 7.02 -13.82 -27.46
C LEU A 59 7.37 -13.20 -28.82
N LEU A 60 6.57 -12.25 -29.32
CA LEU A 60 6.91 -11.47 -30.53
C LEU A 60 8.17 -10.63 -30.31
N ALA A 61 8.22 -9.86 -29.23
CA ALA A 61 9.38 -9.03 -28.91
C ALA A 61 10.67 -9.88 -28.73
N ALA A 62 10.55 -11.07 -28.12
CA ALA A 62 11.65 -12.02 -28.02
C ALA A 62 12.08 -12.55 -29.39
N HIS A 63 11.13 -12.86 -30.27
CA HIS A 63 11.42 -13.28 -31.64
C HIS A 63 12.17 -12.20 -32.42
N GLU A 64 11.71 -10.95 -32.38
CA GLU A 64 12.38 -9.82 -33.02
C GLU A 64 13.79 -9.64 -32.46
N ARG A 65 13.96 -9.72 -31.14
CA ARG A 65 15.28 -9.62 -30.50
C ARG A 65 16.22 -10.74 -30.96
N VAL A 66 15.73 -11.97 -31.08
CA VAL A 66 16.52 -13.11 -31.57
C VAL A 66 17.05 -12.87 -32.98
N GLN A 67 16.23 -12.29 -33.86
CA GLN A 67 16.60 -12.00 -35.25
C GLN A 67 17.76 -11.00 -35.38
N THR A 68 18.06 -10.24 -34.33
CA THR A 68 19.21 -9.30 -34.32
C THR A 68 20.57 -9.99 -34.10
N PHE A 69 20.58 -11.29 -33.76
CA PHE A 69 21.81 -12.05 -33.57
C PHE A 69 22.13 -12.93 -34.79
N PRO A 70 23.40 -13.31 -35.00
CA PRO A 70 23.75 -14.34 -35.98
C PRO A 70 22.98 -15.64 -35.67
N SER A 71 22.39 -16.24 -36.70
CA SER A 71 21.66 -17.51 -36.56
C SER A 71 22.63 -18.63 -36.18
N VAL A 72 22.44 -19.22 -35.00
CA VAL A 72 23.29 -20.29 -34.46
C VAL A 72 22.50 -21.58 -34.14
N GLY A 73 21.22 -21.64 -34.53
CA GLY A 73 20.35 -22.80 -34.28
C GLY A 73 18.90 -22.39 -34.03
N PRO A 74 18.01 -23.37 -33.76
CA PRO A 74 16.60 -23.09 -33.47
C PRO A 74 16.45 -22.47 -32.08
N THR A 75 15.91 -21.25 -32.02
CA THR A 75 15.47 -20.63 -30.77
C THR A 75 14.22 -21.32 -30.26
N ARG A 76 14.19 -21.61 -28.95
CA ARG A 76 13.02 -22.17 -28.29
C ARG A 76 12.23 -21.06 -27.61
N LEU A 77 11.10 -20.70 -28.18
CA LEU A 77 10.12 -19.78 -27.61
C LEU A 77 8.90 -20.57 -27.14
N ASP A 78 8.63 -20.60 -25.83
CA ASP A 78 7.48 -21.31 -25.28
C ASP A 78 6.53 -20.33 -24.56
N GLY A 79 5.22 -20.52 -24.73
CA GLY A 79 4.18 -19.73 -24.07
C GLY A 79 3.18 -20.63 -23.34
N VAL A 80 2.65 -20.16 -22.22
CA VAL A 80 1.51 -20.78 -21.53
C VAL A 80 0.38 -19.76 -21.46
N GLU A 81 -0.84 -20.18 -21.83
CA GLU A 81 -2.03 -19.35 -21.78
C GLU A 81 -3.21 -20.16 -21.24
N LEU A 82 -3.96 -19.59 -20.30
CA LEU A 82 -5.10 -20.25 -19.67
C LEU A 82 -6.28 -20.38 -20.65
N HIS A 83 -6.50 -19.36 -21.48
CA HIS A 83 -7.64 -19.26 -22.37
C HIS A 83 -7.32 -19.70 -23.81
N ALA A 84 -8.03 -20.73 -24.28
CA ALA A 84 -7.83 -21.30 -25.61
C ALA A 84 -7.97 -20.29 -26.76
N ALA A 85 -8.86 -19.30 -26.64
CA ALA A 85 -9.07 -18.26 -27.64
C ALA A 85 -7.84 -17.34 -27.79
N SER A 86 -7.34 -16.79 -26.68
CA SER A 86 -6.11 -15.98 -26.67
C SER A 86 -4.89 -16.77 -27.16
N ALA A 87 -4.77 -18.04 -26.74
CA ALA A 87 -3.72 -18.93 -27.23
C ALA A 87 -3.80 -19.18 -28.75
N HIS A 88 -5.01 -19.22 -29.32
CA HIS A 88 -5.19 -19.35 -30.77
C HIS A 88 -4.71 -18.10 -31.51
N VAL A 89 -5.07 -16.91 -31.01
CA VAL A 89 -4.59 -15.62 -31.54
C VAL A 89 -3.07 -15.53 -31.45
N ALA A 90 -2.48 -15.81 -30.28
CA ALA A 90 -1.04 -15.86 -30.08
C ALA A 90 -0.33 -16.75 -31.13
N ARG A 91 -0.83 -17.98 -31.35
CA ARG A 91 -0.26 -18.90 -32.36
C ARG A 91 -0.41 -18.38 -33.79
N ALA A 92 -1.47 -17.64 -34.11
CA ALA A 92 -1.67 -17.07 -35.44
C ALA A 92 -0.68 -15.91 -35.68
N VAL A 93 -0.57 -15.01 -34.70
CA VAL A 93 0.34 -13.87 -34.71
C VAL A 93 1.81 -14.31 -34.81
N LEU A 94 2.22 -15.28 -33.98
CA LEU A 94 3.59 -15.84 -34.01
C LEU A 94 3.91 -16.51 -35.35
N ARG A 95 2.94 -17.25 -35.94
CA ARG A 95 3.12 -17.86 -37.27
C ARG A 95 3.25 -16.82 -38.38
N ALA A 96 2.46 -15.75 -38.33
CA ALA A 96 2.54 -14.65 -39.30
C ALA A 96 3.90 -13.94 -39.24
N ALA A 97 4.50 -13.82 -38.04
CA ALA A 97 5.85 -13.27 -37.85
C ALA A 97 6.98 -14.24 -38.24
N GLY A 98 6.69 -15.50 -38.57
CA GLY A 98 7.70 -16.52 -38.84
C GLY A 98 8.40 -17.07 -37.58
N ALA A 99 7.82 -16.84 -36.40
CA ALA A 99 8.38 -17.29 -35.13
C ALA A 99 8.16 -18.80 -34.91
N SER A 100 9.23 -19.52 -34.60
CA SER A 100 9.14 -20.91 -34.14
C SER A 100 8.85 -20.93 -32.64
N ALA A 101 7.56 -20.93 -32.29
CA ALA A 101 7.09 -20.83 -30.91
C ALA A 101 6.03 -21.89 -30.57
N ARG A 102 6.06 -22.39 -29.33
CA ARG A 102 5.09 -23.37 -28.80
C ARG A 102 4.22 -22.72 -27.73
N VAL A 103 2.95 -22.51 -28.04
CA VAL A 103 1.97 -22.01 -27.06
C VAL A 103 1.13 -23.18 -26.52
N ARG A 104 1.14 -23.41 -25.22
CA ARG A 104 0.35 -24.44 -24.50
C ARG A 104 -0.90 -23.80 -23.88
N VAL A 105 -2.06 -24.41 -24.09
CA VAL A 105 -3.28 -24.04 -23.33
C VAL A 105 -3.26 -24.80 -22.01
N SER A 106 -3.02 -24.10 -20.90
CA SER A 106 -2.91 -24.70 -19.56
C SER A 106 -2.99 -23.63 -18.48
N ASP A 107 -3.43 -24.01 -17.28
CA ASP A 107 -3.05 -23.26 -16.07
C ASP A 107 -1.54 -23.38 -15.87
N PHE A 108 -0.84 -22.25 -15.75
CA PHE A 108 0.59 -22.19 -15.53
C PHE A 108 1.00 -22.82 -14.19
N PHE A 109 0.17 -22.72 -13.15
CA PHE A 109 0.46 -23.35 -11.86
C PHE A 109 0.38 -24.87 -11.90
N ALA A 110 -0.26 -25.44 -12.92
CA ALA A 110 -0.30 -26.87 -13.19
C ALA A 110 0.89 -27.36 -14.04
N VAL A 111 1.69 -26.45 -14.61
CA VAL A 111 2.93 -26.80 -15.31
C VAL A 111 4.03 -26.98 -14.27
N GLU A 112 4.59 -28.19 -14.20
CA GLU A 112 5.69 -28.49 -13.28
C GLU A 112 6.97 -27.76 -13.74
N PRO A 113 7.68 -27.08 -12.83
CA PRO A 113 8.85 -26.30 -13.21
C PRO A 113 10.06 -27.18 -13.46
N GLU A 114 10.71 -26.98 -14.60
CA GLU A 114 12.02 -27.54 -14.93
C GLU A 114 13.00 -26.38 -15.19
N PRO A 115 14.16 -26.33 -14.52
CA PRO A 115 15.11 -25.21 -14.58
C PRO A 115 15.93 -25.24 -15.88
N SER A 116 15.23 -25.13 -17.02
CA SER A 116 15.75 -25.35 -18.37
C SER A 116 15.77 -24.09 -19.24
N TYR A 117 15.14 -23.00 -18.79
CA TYR A 117 15.05 -21.76 -19.54
C TYR A 117 16.16 -20.77 -19.17
N ASP A 118 16.64 -20.04 -20.18
CA ASP A 118 17.62 -18.97 -20.02
C ASP A 118 16.94 -17.65 -19.63
N ALA A 119 15.71 -17.44 -20.13
CA ALA A 119 14.90 -16.28 -19.79
C ALA A 119 13.42 -16.65 -19.57
N VAL A 120 12.80 -16.00 -18.59
CA VAL A 120 11.35 -15.98 -18.41
C VAL A 120 10.91 -14.52 -18.44
N ILE A 121 10.04 -14.18 -19.37
CA ILE A 121 9.54 -12.81 -19.57
C ILE A 121 8.02 -12.77 -19.57
N GLY A 122 7.39 -11.66 -19.21
CA GLY A 122 5.95 -11.52 -19.35
C GLY A 122 5.28 -10.50 -18.44
N ASN A 123 3.96 -10.47 -18.52
CA ASN A 123 3.08 -9.68 -17.66
C ASN A 123 2.09 -10.62 -16.94
N PRO A 124 2.38 -11.05 -15.70
CA PRO A 124 1.49 -11.92 -14.93
C PRO A 124 0.11 -11.29 -14.70
N PRO A 125 -0.96 -12.10 -14.52
CA PRO A 125 -2.30 -11.57 -14.23
C PRO A 125 -2.39 -10.96 -12.82
N TYR A 126 -3.15 -9.85 -12.68
CA TYR A 126 -3.31 -9.09 -11.42
C TYR A 126 -4.67 -9.35 -10.73
N MET A 127 -5.04 -10.62 -10.53
CA MET A 127 -6.33 -10.98 -9.93
C MET A 127 -6.29 -10.87 -8.40
N ARG A 128 -7.22 -10.10 -7.83
CA ARG A 128 -7.34 -9.91 -6.37
C ARG A 128 -7.91 -11.14 -5.69
N TYR A 129 -7.62 -11.30 -4.40
CA TYR A 129 -8.00 -12.46 -3.60
C TYR A 129 -9.52 -12.73 -3.52
N GLN A 130 -10.37 -11.73 -3.81
CA GLN A 130 -11.83 -11.87 -3.80
C GLN A 130 -12.35 -12.68 -5.00
N ASP A 131 -11.59 -12.71 -6.09
CA ASP A 131 -11.91 -13.43 -7.33
C ASP A 131 -11.18 -14.79 -7.42
N PHE A 132 -10.30 -15.09 -6.45
CA PHE A 132 -9.47 -16.30 -6.35
C PHE A 132 -10.00 -17.25 -5.26
N ALA A 133 -10.95 -18.12 -5.61
CA ALA A 133 -11.54 -19.12 -4.71
C ALA A 133 -11.19 -20.56 -5.13
N GLY A 134 -11.20 -21.50 -4.18
CA GLY A 134 -11.13 -22.93 -4.47
C GLY A 134 -9.76 -23.47 -4.91
N ALA A 135 -9.74 -24.32 -5.93
CA ALA A 135 -8.60 -25.15 -6.33
C ALA A 135 -7.41 -24.35 -6.90
N ASP A 136 -7.67 -23.29 -7.66
CA ASP A 136 -6.65 -22.46 -8.32
C ASP A 136 -5.79 -21.72 -7.28
N ARG A 137 -6.43 -21.27 -6.19
CA ARG A 137 -5.72 -20.68 -5.05
C ARG A 137 -4.82 -21.67 -4.32
N ALA A 138 -5.26 -22.92 -4.20
CA ALA A 138 -4.44 -23.95 -3.61
C ALA A 138 -3.24 -24.28 -4.51
N ALA A 139 -3.44 -24.29 -5.84
CA ALA A 139 -2.37 -24.51 -6.82
C ALA A 139 -1.33 -23.39 -6.78
N SER A 140 -1.74 -22.12 -6.81
CA SER A 140 -0.82 -20.97 -6.77
C SER A 140 0.00 -20.92 -5.48
N ARG A 141 -0.63 -21.20 -4.33
CA ARG A 141 0.09 -21.28 -3.04
C ARG A 141 1.06 -22.46 -3.01
N ARG A 142 0.67 -23.64 -3.49
CA ARG A 142 1.59 -24.80 -3.59
C ARG A 142 2.78 -24.48 -4.49
N ALA A 143 2.54 -23.81 -5.62
CA ALA A 143 3.58 -23.41 -6.55
C ALA A 143 4.61 -22.48 -5.90
N ALA A 144 4.16 -21.44 -5.19
CA ALA A 144 5.06 -20.56 -4.44
C ALA A 144 5.78 -21.28 -3.30
N LEU A 145 5.08 -22.21 -2.61
CA LEU A 145 5.65 -22.95 -1.49
C LEU A 145 6.78 -23.90 -1.92
N ARG A 146 6.77 -24.41 -3.15
CA ARG A 146 7.90 -25.16 -3.73
C ARG A 146 9.20 -24.36 -3.76
N ALA A 147 9.11 -23.03 -3.86
CA ALA A 147 10.25 -22.12 -3.79
C ALA A 147 10.56 -21.66 -2.35
N GLY A 148 9.87 -22.20 -1.34
CA GLY A 148 9.97 -21.79 0.06
C GLY A 148 9.23 -20.49 0.39
N VAL A 149 8.27 -20.05 -0.43
CA VAL A 149 7.50 -18.81 -0.23
C VAL A 149 6.08 -19.12 0.24
N ALA A 150 5.75 -18.77 1.47
CA ALA A 150 4.46 -18.97 2.12
C ALA A 150 3.51 -17.78 1.93
N LEU A 151 2.86 -17.71 0.77
CA LEU A 151 1.90 -16.63 0.47
C LEU A 151 0.65 -16.68 1.37
N THR A 152 0.25 -15.50 1.86
CA THR A 152 -0.98 -15.30 2.64
C THR A 152 -2.22 -15.36 1.77
N GLY A 153 -3.39 -15.48 2.40
CA GLY A 153 -4.66 -15.49 1.70
C GLY A 153 -5.08 -14.19 1.01
N LEU A 154 -4.34 -13.10 1.25
CA LEU A 154 -4.57 -11.78 0.68
C LEU A 154 -3.73 -11.50 -0.57
N ALA A 155 -2.82 -12.42 -0.93
CA ALA A 155 -1.90 -12.23 -2.05
C ALA A 155 -2.63 -12.27 -3.40
N SER A 156 -2.31 -11.30 -4.27
CA SER A 156 -2.73 -11.30 -5.67
C SER A 156 -1.96 -12.35 -6.47
N SER A 157 -2.54 -12.81 -7.59
CA SER A 157 -1.98 -13.91 -8.41
C SER A 157 -0.56 -13.64 -8.91
N TRP A 158 -0.21 -12.38 -9.22
CA TRP A 158 1.13 -12.01 -9.68
C TRP A 158 2.24 -12.50 -8.75
N ALA A 159 2.00 -12.51 -7.43
CA ALA A 159 2.99 -12.91 -6.44
C ALA A 159 3.40 -14.38 -6.60
N ALA A 160 2.42 -15.26 -6.79
CA ALA A 160 2.68 -16.68 -7.04
C ALA A 160 3.28 -16.90 -8.43
N PHE A 161 2.81 -16.17 -9.45
CA PHE A 161 3.38 -16.23 -10.80
C PHE A 161 4.87 -15.85 -10.80
N THR A 162 5.26 -14.75 -10.16
CA THR A 162 6.66 -14.31 -10.08
C THR A 162 7.56 -15.41 -9.49
N VAL A 163 7.13 -16.00 -8.37
CA VAL A 163 7.90 -17.04 -7.68
C VAL A 163 7.96 -18.32 -8.51
N HIS A 164 6.83 -18.78 -9.06
CA HIS A 164 6.76 -20.00 -9.87
C HIS A 164 7.56 -19.86 -11.17
N SER A 165 7.49 -18.70 -11.84
CA SER A 165 8.29 -18.37 -13.02
C SER A 165 9.79 -18.51 -12.78
N ALA A 166 10.28 -18.09 -11.61
CA ALA A 166 11.69 -18.20 -11.26
C ALA A 166 12.18 -19.66 -11.12
N LEU A 167 11.28 -20.63 -10.90
CA LEU A 167 11.63 -22.05 -10.81
C LEU A 167 11.92 -22.70 -12.17
N PHE A 168 11.48 -22.09 -13.27
CA PHE A 168 11.77 -22.55 -14.64
C PHE A 168 13.16 -22.10 -15.14
N LEU A 169 13.80 -21.18 -14.43
CA LEU A 169 15.08 -20.63 -14.81
C LEU A 169 16.23 -21.55 -14.40
N LYS A 170 17.21 -21.69 -15.30
CA LYS A 170 18.57 -22.15 -14.94
C LYS A 170 19.13 -21.28 -13.79
N PRO A 171 20.15 -21.73 -13.05
CA PRO A 171 20.76 -20.93 -11.98
C PRO A 171 21.13 -19.51 -12.42
N GLY A 172 21.77 -19.36 -13.59
CA GLY A 172 22.12 -18.05 -14.20
C GLY A 172 21.05 -17.42 -15.09
N GLY A 173 19.81 -17.90 -15.04
CA GLY A 173 18.71 -17.41 -15.87
C GLY A 173 18.25 -15.99 -15.51
N ARG A 174 17.42 -15.42 -16.39
CA ARG A 174 16.96 -14.01 -16.32
C ARG A 174 15.44 -13.93 -16.23
N LEU A 175 14.94 -13.20 -15.25
CA LEU A 175 13.51 -12.98 -15.02
C LEU A 175 13.17 -11.53 -15.36
N GLY A 176 12.34 -11.30 -16.38
CA GLY A 176 11.89 -9.99 -16.82
C GLY A 176 10.37 -9.86 -16.76
N LEU A 177 9.82 -9.27 -15.69
CA LEU A 177 8.38 -9.21 -15.49
C LEU A 177 7.85 -7.78 -15.35
N VAL A 178 6.66 -7.54 -15.90
CA VAL A 178 5.85 -6.37 -15.54
C VAL A 178 5.05 -6.75 -14.30
N LEU A 179 5.23 -6.03 -13.20
CA LEU A 179 4.55 -6.29 -11.93
C LEU A 179 3.82 -5.06 -11.44
N PRO A 180 2.76 -5.20 -10.61
CA PRO A 180 2.12 -4.05 -10.03
C PRO A 180 3.04 -3.42 -8.99
N ALA A 181 2.98 -2.10 -8.84
CA ALA A 181 3.70 -1.35 -7.80
C ALA A 181 3.32 -1.77 -6.37
N GLU A 182 2.30 -2.63 -6.22
CA GLU A 182 2.03 -3.37 -4.99
C GLU A 182 3.28 -4.09 -4.48
N LEU A 183 4.16 -4.61 -5.36
CA LEU A 183 5.45 -5.20 -5.00
C LEU A 183 6.22 -4.32 -3.99
N LEU A 184 6.16 -3.01 -4.17
CA LEU A 184 6.93 -2.05 -3.37
C LEU A 184 6.36 -1.85 -1.96
N SER A 185 5.05 -1.99 -1.76
CA SER A 185 4.39 -1.41 -0.57
C SER A 185 3.45 -2.35 0.18
N VAL A 186 2.95 -3.44 -0.45
CA VAL A 186 2.01 -4.34 0.22
C VAL A 186 2.74 -5.36 1.10
N ASN A 187 2.12 -5.68 2.24
CA ASN A 187 2.74 -6.56 3.23
C ASN A 187 2.82 -8.02 2.77
N TYR A 188 1.84 -8.51 2.00
CA TYR A 188 1.88 -9.89 1.52
C TYR A 188 3.05 -10.15 0.55
N ALA A 189 3.59 -9.10 -0.09
CA ALA A 189 4.73 -9.20 -0.99
C ALA A 189 6.08 -9.29 -0.26
N ALA A 190 6.11 -9.18 1.08
CA ALA A 190 7.34 -9.28 1.87
C ALA A 190 8.17 -10.53 1.55
N GLN A 191 7.54 -11.69 1.50
CA GLN A 191 8.24 -12.94 1.19
C GLN A 191 8.61 -13.08 -0.30
N VAL A 192 7.91 -12.38 -1.19
CA VAL A 192 8.29 -12.30 -2.61
C VAL A 192 9.56 -11.47 -2.75
N ARG A 193 9.63 -10.31 -2.08
CA ARG A 193 10.82 -9.46 -2.04
C ARG A 193 12.03 -10.21 -1.48
N GLU A 194 11.87 -10.86 -0.33
CA GLU A 194 12.91 -11.69 0.26
C GLU A 194 13.37 -12.82 -0.68
N PHE A 195 12.42 -13.49 -1.33
CA PHE A 195 12.73 -14.51 -2.34
C PHE A 195 13.56 -13.96 -3.50
N LEU A 196 13.18 -12.81 -4.07
CA LEU A 196 13.91 -12.18 -5.17
C LEU A 196 15.35 -11.85 -4.77
N MET A 197 15.52 -11.23 -3.61
CA MET A 197 16.85 -10.86 -3.07
C MET A 197 17.71 -12.08 -2.77
N ARG A 198 17.12 -13.19 -2.32
CA ARG A 198 17.86 -14.44 -2.04
C ARG A 198 18.19 -15.23 -3.30
N ARG A 199 17.31 -15.21 -4.30
CA ARG A 199 17.42 -16.06 -5.50
C ARG A 199 18.37 -15.48 -6.54
N PHE A 200 18.39 -14.17 -6.73
CA PHE A 200 19.08 -13.52 -7.84
C PHE A 200 20.30 -12.74 -7.34
N ALA A 201 21.40 -12.81 -8.09
CA ALA A 201 22.62 -12.05 -7.78
C ALA A 201 22.46 -10.56 -8.08
N ARG A 202 21.55 -10.23 -8.99
CA ARG A 202 21.23 -8.86 -9.38
C ARG A 202 19.72 -8.70 -9.49
N VAL A 203 19.18 -7.70 -8.80
CA VAL A 203 17.75 -7.32 -8.87
C VAL A 203 17.68 -5.87 -9.28
N ARG A 204 16.99 -5.59 -10.38
CA ARG A 204 16.81 -4.25 -10.93
C ARG A 204 15.34 -3.93 -11.06
N LEU A 205 14.96 -2.71 -10.69
CA LEU A 205 13.63 -2.16 -10.78
C LEU A 205 13.62 -0.96 -11.72
N VAL A 206 12.78 -1.01 -12.75
CA VAL A 206 12.49 0.16 -13.59
C VAL A 206 11.18 0.78 -13.13
N LEU A 207 11.28 1.98 -12.60
CA LEU A 207 10.21 2.72 -11.95
C LEU A 207 9.73 3.84 -12.86
N PHE A 208 8.42 3.86 -13.12
CA PHE A 208 7.81 4.92 -13.93
C PHE A 208 7.36 6.09 -13.06
N THR A 209 7.63 7.31 -13.51
CA THR A 209 7.09 8.54 -12.90
C THR A 209 5.68 8.85 -13.40
N GLU A 210 5.33 8.38 -14.60
CA GLU A 210 4.01 8.48 -15.20
C GLU A 210 3.38 7.09 -15.46
N ARG A 211 2.16 7.06 -15.99
CA ARG A 211 1.42 5.82 -16.24
C ARG A 211 1.84 5.20 -17.56
N VAL A 212 2.13 3.91 -17.50
CA VAL A 212 2.57 3.10 -18.65
C VAL A 212 1.39 2.59 -19.50
N PHE A 213 0.25 2.30 -18.86
CA PHE A 213 -0.89 1.66 -19.51
C PHE A 213 -2.06 2.63 -19.71
N PRO A 214 -2.47 2.92 -20.96
CA PRO A 214 -3.66 3.71 -21.24
C PRO A 214 -4.92 3.08 -20.61
N GLY A 215 -5.70 3.86 -19.85
CA GLY A 215 -6.99 3.40 -19.29
C GLY A 215 -6.92 2.47 -18.05
N VAL A 216 -5.72 2.04 -17.64
CA VAL A 216 -5.48 1.21 -16.45
C VAL A 216 -5.12 2.09 -15.25
N LEU A 217 -5.59 1.71 -14.06
CA LEU A 217 -5.39 2.48 -12.82
C LEU A 217 -4.19 2.02 -11.99
N GLU A 218 -3.56 0.92 -12.38
CA GLU A 218 -2.50 0.27 -11.60
C GLU A 218 -1.14 0.77 -12.06
N ASP A 219 -0.39 1.36 -11.12
CA ASP A 219 1.02 1.66 -11.31
C ASP A 219 1.78 0.34 -11.46
N VAL A 220 2.75 0.29 -12.39
CA VAL A 220 3.59 -0.89 -12.60
C VAL A 220 5.06 -0.59 -12.32
N VAL A 221 5.84 -1.66 -12.15
CA VAL A 221 7.30 -1.68 -12.08
C VAL A 221 7.79 -2.79 -13.02
N LEU A 222 8.88 -2.56 -13.74
CA LEU A 222 9.57 -3.66 -14.42
C LEU A 222 10.57 -4.28 -13.45
N LEU A 223 10.42 -5.57 -13.20
CA LEU A 223 11.38 -6.38 -12.45
C LEU A 223 12.32 -7.05 -13.44
N LEU A 224 13.62 -6.77 -13.33
CA LEU A 224 14.68 -7.39 -14.09
C LEU A 224 15.65 -8.07 -13.11
N ALA A 225 15.60 -9.40 -12.99
CA ALA A 225 16.42 -10.13 -12.02
C ALA A 225 17.24 -11.24 -12.68
N GLU A 226 18.52 -11.38 -12.33
CA GLU A 226 19.42 -12.34 -12.97
C GLU A 226 20.45 -12.96 -12.02
N GLY A 227 21.03 -14.07 -12.47
CA GLY A 227 22.08 -14.78 -11.73
C GLY A 227 21.55 -15.56 -10.53
N SER A 228 22.48 -16.02 -9.70
CA SER A 228 22.21 -16.78 -8.48
C SER A 228 23.20 -16.42 -7.39
N GLY A 229 22.82 -16.59 -6.13
CA GLY A 229 23.69 -16.32 -4.98
C GLY A 229 23.16 -15.25 -4.03
N GLY A 230 22.13 -14.52 -4.47
CA GLY A 230 21.48 -13.47 -3.70
C GLY A 230 22.20 -12.12 -3.77
N THR A 231 21.51 -11.09 -3.29
CA THR A 231 21.97 -9.70 -3.17
C THR A 231 21.34 -9.07 -1.92
N ASP A 232 21.97 -8.02 -1.41
CA ASP A 232 21.44 -7.16 -0.35
C ASP A 232 20.90 -5.82 -0.89
N HIS A 233 21.13 -5.50 -2.16
CA HIS A 233 20.70 -4.26 -2.80
C HIS A 233 19.97 -4.50 -4.13
N CYS A 234 19.19 -3.51 -4.55
CA CYS A 234 18.60 -3.42 -5.87
C CYS A 234 19.23 -2.27 -6.67
N GLU A 235 19.15 -2.38 -7.98
CA GLU A 235 19.43 -1.30 -8.91
C GLU A 235 18.13 -0.61 -9.33
N LEU A 236 18.10 0.71 -9.27
CA LEU A 236 16.93 1.52 -9.58
C LEU A 236 17.17 2.33 -10.84
N LEU A 237 16.30 2.16 -11.81
CA LEU A 237 16.20 3.04 -12.98
C LEU A 237 14.87 3.78 -12.89
N GLN A 238 14.90 5.08 -13.11
CA GLN A 238 13.69 5.89 -13.23
C GLN A 238 13.50 6.30 -14.68
N VAL A 239 12.27 6.18 -15.16
CA VAL A 239 11.88 6.55 -16.52
C VAL A 239 10.53 7.25 -16.47
N GLN A 240 10.29 8.15 -17.41
CA GLN A 240 9.05 8.91 -17.40
C GLN A 240 7.84 8.00 -17.67
N ASP A 241 7.83 7.35 -18.82
CA ASP A 241 6.74 6.52 -19.33
C ASP A 241 7.28 5.34 -20.17
N ALA A 242 6.41 4.69 -20.94
CA ALA A 242 6.78 3.57 -21.80
C ALA A 242 7.69 3.99 -22.97
N ASP A 243 7.46 5.18 -23.54
CA ASP A 243 8.15 5.66 -24.73
C ASP A 243 9.62 5.99 -24.43
N ALA A 244 9.87 6.56 -23.25
CA ALA A 244 11.22 6.87 -22.78
C ALA A 244 12.09 5.64 -22.44
N LEU A 245 11.54 4.40 -22.46
CA LEU A 245 12.33 3.18 -22.22
C LEU A 245 13.40 2.94 -23.28
N ALA A 246 13.19 3.42 -24.52
CA ALA A 246 14.14 3.21 -25.61
C ALA A 246 15.48 3.94 -25.39
N GLU A 247 15.44 5.06 -24.67
CA GLU A 247 16.58 5.95 -24.41
C GLU A 247 17.18 5.75 -23.01
N LEU A 248 16.60 4.84 -22.21
CA LEU A 248 17.02 4.59 -20.83
C LEU A 248 18.41 3.93 -20.80
N ASP A 249 19.40 4.67 -20.31
CA ASP A 249 20.76 4.17 -20.11
C ASP A 249 20.86 3.25 -18.88
N PRO A 250 21.16 1.95 -19.04
CA PRO A 250 21.33 1.00 -17.94
C PRO A 250 22.41 1.35 -16.93
N GLU A 251 23.41 2.17 -17.32
CA GLU A 251 24.55 2.57 -16.48
C GLU A 251 24.18 3.70 -15.51
N THR A 252 23.02 4.34 -15.69
CA THR A 252 22.49 5.37 -14.78
C THR A 252 21.81 4.79 -13.53
N ALA A 253 21.82 3.46 -13.38
CA ALA A 253 21.14 2.78 -12.29
C ALA A 253 21.72 3.18 -10.92
N ALA A 254 20.86 3.70 -10.04
CA ALA A 254 21.21 3.98 -8.66
C ALA A 254 21.17 2.69 -7.83
N VAL A 255 22.13 2.52 -6.92
CA VAL A 255 22.11 1.40 -5.97
C VAL A 255 21.26 1.79 -4.77
N TRP A 256 20.31 0.93 -4.42
CA TRP A 256 19.44 1.10 -3.26
C TRP A 256 19.38 -0.17 -2.42
N THR A 257 19.55 -0.01 -1.11
CA THR A 257 19.53 -1.13 -0.15
C THR A 257 18.25 -1.05 0.69
N PRO A 258 17.40 -2.11 0.71
CA PRO A 258 16.29 -2.19 1.66
C PRO A 258 16.78 -2.13 3.10
N THR A 259 16.06 -1.39 3.96
CA THR A 259 16.37 -1.34 5.41
C THR A 259 16.16 -2.68 6.12
N SER A 260 15.34 -3.55 5.54
CA SER A 260 15.21 -4.96 5.94
C SER A 260 14.85 -5.82 4.74
N THR A 261 15.23 -7.09 4.79
CA THR A 261 15.01 -8.06 3.71
C THR A 261 13.53 -8.29 3.38
N SER A 262 12.64 -8.16 4.38
CA SER A 262 11.18 -8.27 4.23
C SER A 262 10.45 -6.92 4.16
N GLY A 263 11.16 -5.81 4.38
CA GLY A 263 10.62 -4.46 4.47
C GLY A 263 9.93 -3.98 3.21
N LYS A 264 9.16 -2.90 3.31
CA LYS A 264 8.59 -2.24 2.13
C LYS A 264 9.73 -1.62 1.31
N TRP A 265 9.62 -1.70 -0.01
CA TRP A 265 10.51 -1.03 -0.97
C TRP A 265 9.97 0.34 -1.39
N THR A 266 9.02 0.93 -0.67
CA THR A 266 8.48 2.26 -1.00
C THR A 266 9.57 3.33 -1.09
N SER A 267 10.62 3.23 -0.26
CA SER A 267 11.77 4.14 -0.29
C SER A 267 12.57 4.05 -1.60
N ALA A 268 12.45 2.97 -2.38
CA ALA A 268 13.05 2.87 -3.70
C ALA A 268 12.41 3.86 -4.71
N LEU A 269 11.26 4.44 -4.39
CA LEU A 269 10.65 5.49 -5.21
C LEU A 269 11.33 6.85 -5.03
N LEU A 270 12.15 7.05 -3.98
CA LEU A 270 12.82 8.31 -3.73
C LEU A 270 13.88 8.59 -4.80
N PRO A 271 14.01 9.83 -5.30
CA PRO A 271 15.17 10.26 -6.06
C PRO A 271 16.46 10.01 -5.26
N THR A 272 17.58 9.74 -5.94
CA THR A 272 18.85 9.38 -5.29
C THR A 272 19.29 10.36 -4.21
N ALA A 273 19.21 11.67 -4.49
CA ALA A 273 19.57 12.71 -3.53
C ALA A 273 18.66 12.68 -2.29
N SER A 274 17.34 12.61 -2.50
CA SER A 274 16.36 12.48 -1.40
C SER A 274 16.52 11.18 -0.61
N ALA A 275 16.86 10.07 -1.26
CA ALA A 275 17.10 8.79 -0.60
C ALA A 275 18.33 8.87 0.31
N ALA A 276 19.41 9.50 -0.16
CA ALA A 276 20.62 9.74 0.63
C ALA A 276 20.34 10.65 1.83
N ALA A 277 19.64 11.78 1.63
CA ALA A 277 19.23 12.68 2.70
C ALA A 277 18.35 11.97 3.74
N TYR A 278 17.36 11.20 3.30
CA TYR A 278 16.49 10.45 4.19
C TYR A 278 17.24 9.37 4.99
N ALA A 279 18.14 8.63 4.34
CA ALA A 279 18.98 7.64 4.99
C ALA A 279 19.92 8.28 6.02
N ALA A 280 20.58 9.39 5.69
CA ALA A 280 21.45 10.12 6.61
C ALA A 280 20.70 10.57 7.87
N ALA A 281 19.47 11.09 7.70
CA ALA A 281 18.64 11.52 8.82
C ALA A 281 18.19 10.37 9.72
N THR A 282 17.78 9.25 9.12
CA THR A 282 17.17 8.12 9.84
C THR A 282 18.17 7.12 10.43
N THR A 283 19.43 7.12 9.95
CA THR A 283 20.52 6.31 10.52
C THR A 283 21.29 7.04 11.62
N GLY A 284 21.18 8.37 11.70
CA GLY A 284 21.78 9.17 12.77
C GLY A 284 21.04 9.07 14.10
N ALA A 285 21.69 9.52 15.18
CA ALA A 285 21.11 9.50 16.54
C ALA A 285 19.96 10.49 16.78
N GLY A 286 19.76 11.43 15.86
CA GLY A 286 18.73 12.47 15.95
C GLY A 286 17.30 11.95 15.70
N PHE A 287 17.15 10.78 15.07
CA PHE A 287 15.86 10.14 14.82
C PHE A 287 15.81 8.74 15.43
N SER A 288 14.62 8.35 15.85
CA SER A 288 14.26 6.99 16.25
C SER A 288 12.91 6.63 15.61
N THR A 289 12.35 5.48 15.94
CA THR A 289 10.97 5.16 15.55
C THR A 289 9.99 5.62 16.63
N LEU A 290 8.70 5.72 16.28
CA LEU A 290 7.65 6.07 17.26
C LEU A 290 7.59 5.05 18.40
N HIS A 291 7.88 3.77 18.11
CA HIS A 291 7.95 2.71 19.10
C HIS A 291 8.91 3.01 20.26
N THR A 292 10.01 3.72 20.00
CA THR A 292 10.95 4.16 21.05
C THR A 292 10.27 5.02 22.12
N TRP A 293 9.28 5.83 21.73
CA TRP A 293 8.52 6.68 22.65
C TRP A 293 7.43 5.92 23.40
N GLY A 294 6.86 4.88 22.79
CA GLY A 294 5.76 4.10 23.35
C GLY A 294 5.03 3.23 22.32
N GLU A 295 4.01 2.53 22.80
CA GLU A 295 3.25 1.57 22.00
C GLU A 295 2.07 2.23 21.28
N THR A 296 1.88 1.92 19.99
CA THR A 296 0.69 2.34 19.23
C THR A 296 -0.37 1.24 19.24
N THR A 297 -1.60 1.57 19.64
CA THR A 297 -2.70 0.60 19.64
C THR A 297 -4.01 1.16 19.06
N LEU A 298 -4.90 0.25 18.67
CA LEU A 298 -6.24 0.61 18.22
C LEU A 298 -7.09 1.11 19.40
N GLY A 299 -7.92 2.11 19.15
CA GLY A 299 -8.96 2.51 20.09
C GLY A 299 -10.09 1.47 20.23
N MET A 300 -11.06 1.81 21.08
CA MET A 300 -12.18 0.92 21.38
C MET A 300 -13.04 0.63 20.15
N VAL A 301 -13.51 -0.62 20.02
CA VAL A 301 -14.40 -1.05 18.93
C VAL A 301 -15.80 -1.26 19.51
N THR A 302 -16.71 -0.33 19.23
CA THR A 302 -18.08 -0.38 19.76
C THR A 302 -18.94 -1.42 19.04
N GLY A 303 -18.82 -1.50 17.71
CA GLY A 303 -19.68 -2.31 16.84
C GLY A 303 -20.89 -1.57 16.29
N ALA A 304 -21.25 -0.43 16.87
CA ALA A 304 -22.41 0.39 16.50
C ALA A 304 -22.22 1.83 17.01
N ASN A 305 -21.32 2.59 16.39
CA ASN A 305 -20.93 3.92 16.90
C ASN A 305 -22.12 4.86 17.11
N LYS A 306 -23.13 4.82 16.23
CA LYS A 306 -24.34 5.66 16.32
C LYS A 306 -25.10 5.46 17.64
N PHE A 307 -25.08 4.24 18.20
CA PHE A 307 -25.70 3.93 19.50
C PHE A 307 -24.78 4.30 20.66
N PHE A 308 -23.50 3.92 20.60
CA PHE A 308 -22.61 4.08 21.74
C PHE A 308 -22.05 5.50 21.92
N THR A 309 -22.04 6.33 20.89
CA THR A 309 -21.50 7.70 20.98
C THR A 309 -22.62 8.72 20.98
N LEU A 310 -22.65 9.56 22.01
CA LEU A 310 -23.72 10.52 22.25
C LEU A 310 -23.18 11.94 22.24
N THR A 311 -23.99 12.85 21.71
CA THR A 311 -23.84 14.29 21.96
C THR A 311 -24.31 14.61 23.38
N PRO A 312 -23.82 15.70 24.00
CA PRO A 312 -24.35 16.17 25.28
C PRO A 312 -25.87 16.39 25.27
N ALA A 313 -26.42 16.88 24.15
CA ALA A 313 -27.86 17.10 24.00
C ALA A 313 -28.66 15.78 23.97
N GLN A 314 -28.14 14.73 23.32
CA GLN A 314 -28.76 13.41 23.32
C GLN A 314 -28.73 12.79 24.72
N ALA A 315 -27.58 12.85 25.40
CA ALA A 315 -27.44 12.32 26.76
C ALA A 315 -28.43 13.00 27.74
N ALA A 316 -28.55 14.33 27.67
CA ALA A 316 -29.49 15.09 28.48
C ALA A 316 -30.96 14.72 28.18
N ARG A 317 -31.31 14.56 26.89
CA ARG A 317 -32.67 14.16 26.48
C ARG A 317 -33.03 12.75 26.94
N LEU A 318 -32.05 11.84 26.96
CA LEU A 318 -32.22 10.48 27.43
C LEU A 318 -32.24 10.39 28.97
N GLY A 319 -31.85 11.45 29.68
CA GLY A 319 -31.79 11.46 31.14
C GLY A 319 -30.70 10.57 31.72
N LEU A 320 -29.61 10.37 30.98
CA LEU A 320 -28.48 9.52 31.40
C LEU A 320 -27.65 10.22 32.48
N ALA A 321 -27.20 9.45 33.47
CA ALA A 321 -26.37 9.97 34.55
C ALA A 321 -24.89 10.11 34.13
N ASP A 322 -24.15 10.97 34.81
CA ASP A 322 -22.75 11.26 34.48
C ASP A 322 -21.83 10.03 34.64
N ASP A 323 -22.12 9.13 35.58
CA ASP A 323 -21.37 7.88 35.79
C ASP A 323 -21.68 6.79 34.74
N GLU A 324 -22.65 7.05 33.86
CA GLU A 324 -23.00 6.20 32.72
C GLU A 324 -22.33 6.66 31.42
N LEU A 325 -21.58 7.76 31.48
CA LEU A 325 -21.02 8.44 30.33
C LEU A 325 -19.52 8.66 30.55
N LEU A 326 -18.73 8.29 29.55
CA LEU A 326 -17.29 8.56 29.56
C LEU A 326 -16.93 9.68 28.58
N PRO A 327 -16.00 10.59 28.93
CA PRO A 327 -15.45 11.55 28.00
C PRO A 327 -14.85 10.88 26.76
N LEU A 328 -15.27 11.31 25.57
CA LEU A 328 -14.86 10.72 24.31
C LEU A 328 -14.28 11.78 23.36
N SER A 329 -13.18 11.44 22.69
CA SER A 329 -12.77 12.10 21.45
C SER A 329 -13.74 11.71 20.34
N PRO A 330 -14.47 12.65 19.73
CA PRO A 330 -15.49 12.33 18.74
C PRO A 330 -15.00 11.39 17.63
N PRO A 331 -15.88 10.51 17.10
CA PRO A 331 -15.52 9.64 15.99
C PRO A 331 -14.94 10.42 14.80
N GLY A 332 -13.86 9.89 14.24
CA GLY A 332 -13.07 10.56 13.21
C GLY A 332 -11.90 11.36 13.78
N SER A 333 -11.27 12.18 12.94
CA SER A 333 -9.98 12.79 13.26
C SER A 333 -9.84 14.24 12.79
N ARG A 334 -10.93 14.90 12.37
CA ARG A 334 -10.90 16.26 11.82
C ARG A 334 -10.47 17.30 12.86
N HIS A 335 -10.82 17.09 14.12
CA HIS A 335 -10.43 17.94 15.26
C HIS A 335 -8.98 17.73 15.71
N LEU A 336 -8.33 16.65 15.28
CA LEU A 336 -6.95 16.29 15.65
C LEU A 336 -5.97 16.81 14.60
N ARG A 337 -6.01 18.13 14.39
CA ARG A 337 -5.14 18.84 13.45
C ARG A 337 -4.24 19.88 14.15
N GLY A 338 -4.42 20.06 15.45
CA GLY A 338 -3.54 20.85 16.31
C GLY A 338 -2.63 19.99 17.17
N LEU A 339 -1.82 20.65 18.00
CA LEU A 339 -0.82 19.99 18.86
C LEU A 339 -1.42 19.32 20.12
N SER A 340 -2.60 19.76 20.57
CA SER A 340 -3.26 19.24 21.78
C SER A 340 -4.78 19.21 21.63
N PHE A 341 -5.42 18.21 22.22
CA PHE A 341 -6.86 18.07 22.37
C PHE A 341 -7.24 18.24 23.84
N THR A 342 -7.86 19.38 24.17
CA THR A 342 -8.15 19.79 25.56
C THR A 342 -9.61 19.50 25.94
N ALA A 343 -9.90 19.49 27.25
CA ALA A 343 -11.27 19.37 27.74
C ALA A 343 -12.18 20.52 27.24
N HIS A 344 -11.62 21.73 27.09
CA HIS A 344 -12.35 22.87 26.53
C HIS A 344 -12.74 22.63 25.07
N MET A 345 -11.80 22.17 24.23
CA MET A 345 -12.10 21.82 22.83
C MET A 345 -13.14 20.71 22.72
N ARG A 346 -13.06 19.70 23.60
CA ARG A 346 -14.09 18.65 23.67
C ARG A 346 -15.46 19.22 24.01
N ALA A 347 -15.55 20.14 24.97
CA ALA A 347 -16.81 20.78 25.34
C ALA A 347 -17.36 21.66 24.20
N GLU A 348 -16.51 22.38 23.47
CA GLU A 348 -16.88 23.15 22.27
C GLU A 348 -17.46 22.24 21.18
N LEU A 349 -16.75 21.16 20.81
CA LEU A 349 -17.24 20.19 19.83
C LEU A 349 -18.58 19.58 20.25
N GLY A 350 -18.78 19.33 21.54
CA GLY A 350 -20.04 18.83 22.08
C GLY A 350 -21.19 19.83 21.91
N ARG A 351 -20.94 21.12 22.15
CA ARG A 351 -21.91 22.20 21.91
C ARG A 351 -22.23 22.36 20.41
N GLU A 352 -21.27 22.07 19.54
CA GLU A 352 -21.44 22.06 18.08
C GLU A 352 -22.11 20.78 17.55
N GLY A 353 -22.52 19.87 18.43
CA GLY A 353 -23.26 18.65 18.06
C GLY A 353 -22.39 17.44 17.73
N SER A 354 -21.11 17.44 18.10
CA SER A 354 -20.26 16.25 18.00
C SER A 354 -20.52 15.27 19.15
N ALA A 355 -20.42 13.97 18.87
CA ALA A 355 -20.58 12.93 19.88
C ALA A 355 -19.32 12.81 20.77
N THR A 356 -19.30 13.57 21.87
CA THR A 356 -18.16 13.70 22.80
C THR A 356 -18.31 12.87 24.08
N LEU A 357 -19.33 12.01 24.12
CA LEU A 357 -19.63 11.11 25.22
C LEU A 357 -19.75 9.68 24.70
N LEU A 358 -19.24 8.72 25.46
CA LEU A 358 -19.44 7.29 25.24
C LEU A 358 -20.46 6.78 26.25
N PHE A 359 -21.57 6.21 25.78
CA PHE A 359 -22.50 5.47 26.61
C PHE A 359 -21.83 4.19 27.14
N ARG A 360 -21.60 4.16 28.45
CA ARG A 360 -20.90 3.08 29.12
C ARG A 360 -21.38 2.93 30.57
N PRO A 361 -22.63 2.50 30.80
CA PRO A 361 -23.18 2.37 32.14
C PRO A 361 -22.41 1.34 33.00
N PRO A 362 -22.56 1.43 34.35
CA PRO A 362 -22.05 0.43 35.28
C PRO A 362 -22.77 -0.92 35.10
N ALA A 363 -22.45 -1.91 35.95
CA ALA A 363 -23.07 -3.24 35.87
C ALA A 363 -24.58 -3.21 36.17
N ASP A 364 -25.01 -2.25 36.98
CA ASP A 364 -26.40 -1.97 37.33
C ASP A 364 -26.79 -0.60 36.75
N PRO A 365 -27.32 -0.54 35.52
CA PRO A 365 -27.63 0.72 34.84
C PRO A 365 -28.86 1.41 35.47
N SER A 366 -28.91 2.73 35.38
CA SER A 366 -30.08 3.52 35.77
C SER A 366 -31.32 3.12 34.95
N PRO A 367 -32.55 3.44 35.40
CA PRO A 367 -33.76 3.20 34.60
C PRO A 367 -33.70 3.84 33.21
N ALA A 368 -33.06 5.01 33.09
CA ALA A 368 -32.86 5.69 31.82
C ALA A 368 -31.90 4.91 30.89
N ALA A 369 -30.78 4.43 31.43
CA ALA A 369 -29.85 3.61 30.67
C ALA A 369 -30.44 2.24 30.30
N GLN A 370 -31.24 1.61 31.18
CA GLN A 370 -31.96 0.38 30.88
C GLN A 370 -32.95 0.59 29.73
N ALA A 371 -33.72 1.68 29.74
CA ALA A 371 -34.61 2.03 28.64
C ALA A 371 -33.84 2.25 27.33
N TYR A 372 -32.67 2.89 27.39
CA TYR A 372 -31.83 3.08 26.20
C TYR A 372 -31.21 1.77 25.68
N ILE A 373 -30.84 0.85 26.58
CA ILE A 373 -30.41 -0.52 26.22
C ILE A 373 -31.54 -1.26 25.51
N GLN A 374 -32.75 -1.26 26.08
CA GLN A 374 -33.92 -1.91 25.48
C GLN A 374 -34.21 -1.33 24.08
N GLN A 375 -34.13 -0.02 23.92
CA GLN A 375 -34.26 0.62 22.61
C GLN A 375 -33.21 0.09 21.62
N GLY A 376 -31.97 -0.11 22.05
CA GLY A 376 -30.93 -0.70 21.22
C GLY A 376 -31.23 -2.14 20.78
N GLU A 377 -31.90 -2.93 21.61
CA GLU A 377 -32.36 -4.30 21.27
C GLU A 377 -33.50 -4.26 20.25
N GLU A 378 -34.45 -3.34 20.42
CA GLU A 378 -35.55 -3.11 19.46
C GLU A 378 -35.02 -2.64 18.09
N GLU A 379 -33.92 -1.88 18.07
CA GLU A 379 -33.22 -1.43 16.87
C GLU A 379 -32.24 -2.46 16.29
N GLY A 380 -32.05 -3.61 16.95
CA GLY A 380 -31.17 -4.71 16.51
C GLY A 380 -29.66 -4.42 16.67
N VAL A 381 -29.29 -3.47 17.54
CA VAL A 381 -27.89 -3.13 17.84
C VAL A 381 -27.15 -4.30 18.49
N ASP A 382 -27.85 -5.07 19.32
CA ASP A 382 -27.36 -6.29 19.98
C ASP A 382 -26.95 -7.39 18.98
N ALA A 383 -27.63 -7.45 17.84
CA ALA A 383 -27.37 -8.43 16.78
C ALA A 383 -26.10 -8.11 15.95
N ALA A 384 -25.59 -6.87 16.01
CA ALA A 384 -24.36 -6.46 15.33
C ALA A 384 -23.17 -7.33 15.77
N TYR A 385 -22.27 -7.68 14.83
CA TYR A 385 -21.23 -8.70 15.05
C TYR A 385 -20.44 -8.52 16.36
N LYS A 386 -20.01 -7.29 16.68
CA LYS A 386 -19.23 -7.00 17.89
C LYS A 386 -20.07 -6.94 19.17
N CYS A 387 -21.35 -6.62 19.07
CA CYS A 387 -22.29 -6.62 20.19
C CYS A 387 -22.67 -8.06 20.56
N ARG A 388 -23.01 -8.89 19.57
CA ARG A 388 -23.42 -10.29 19.75
C ARG A 388 -22.38 -11.16 20.46
N VAL A 389 -21.09 -10.91 20.22
CA VAL A 389 -19.99 -11.68 20.82
C VAL A 389 -19.52 -11.11 22.16
N ARG A 390 -20.21 -10.12 22.71
CA ARG A 390 -19.87 -9.42 23.95
C ARG A 390 -20.93 -9.71 25.02
N SER A 391 -20.51 -9.91 26.26
CA SER A 391 -21.42 -10.09 27.39
C SER A 391 -21.08 -9.15 28.56
N PRO A 392 -22.01 -8.26 28.98
CA PRO A 392 -23.25 -7.93 28.29
C PRO A 392 -22.98 -7.15 26.98
N TRP A 393 -23.89 -7.25 26.00
CA TRP A 393 -23.68 -6.75 24.63
C TRP A 393 -23.42 -5.23 24.55
N TRP A 394 -24.02 -4.48 25.48
CA TRP A 394 -23.95 -3.02 25.58
C TRP A 394 -22.70 -2.49 26.31
N ARG A 395 -21.83 -3.37 26.84
CA ARG A 395 -20.72 -2.94 27.70
C ARG A 395 -19.38 -2.94 26.97
N VAL A 396 -19.13 -1.90 26.17
CA VAL A 396 -17.90 -1.77 25.35
C VAL A 396 -16.63 -1.97 26.20
N PRO A 397 -15.70 -2.87 25.77
CA PRO A 397 -14.40 -3.04 26.42
C PRO A 397 -13.61 -1.73 26.41
N LEU A 398 -13.11 -1.33 27.58
CA LEU A 398 -12.39 -0.08 27.72
C LEU A 398 -10.92 -0.24 27.38
N VAL A 399 -10.41 0.80 26.74
CA VAL A 399 -8.97 1.10 26.71
C VAL A 399 -8.78 2.38 27.50
N VAL A 400 -7.72 2.44 28.30
CA VAL A 400 -7.39 3.65 29.06
C VAL A 400 -7.17 4.83 28.10
N PRO A 401 -7.46 6.07 28.50
CA PRO A 401 -7.16 7.23 27.66
C PRO A 401 -5.68 7.28 27.30
N ALA A 402 -5.37 7.33 26.00
CA ALA A 402 -4.00 7.40 25.51
C ALA A 402 -3.36 8.75 25.84
N ASP A 403 -2.02 8.79 25.96
CA ASP A 403 -1.28 10.03 26.16
C ASP A 403 -1.35 10.94 24.91
N LEU A 404 -1.21 10.33 23.72
CA LEU A 404 -1.37 11.00 22.43
C LEU A 404 -2.41 10.25 21.58
N LEU A 405 -3.12 11.01 20.74
CA LEU A 405 -3.99 10.48 19.70
C LEU A 405 -3.29 10.62 18.34
N LEU A 406 -3.25 9.53 17.57
CA LEU A 406 -2.64 9.48 16.24
C LEU A 406 -3.71 9.31 15.17
N THR A 407 -3.71 10.19 14.18
CA THR A 407 -4.65 10.09 13.06
C THR A 407 -4.19 9.06 12.04
N TYR A 408 -5.00 8.03 11.82
CA TYR A 408 -4.59 6.87 11.04
C TYR A 408 -4.94 6.93 9.55
N MET A 409 -5.94 7.74 9.15
CA MET A 409 -6.37 7.95 7.76
C MET A 409 -6.21 9.42 7.40
N ASN A 410 -5.30 9.74 6.49
CA ASN A 410 -4.85 11.11 6.24
C ASN A 410 -4.87 11.45 4.75
N ALA A 411 -5.35 12.65 4.41
CA ALA A 411 -5.25 13.17 3.04
C ALA A 411 -3.87 13.84 2.80
N ASP A 412 -3.32 14.41 3.87
CA ASP A 412 -1.98 14.97 3.98
C ASP A 412 -1.05 13.94 4.65
N THR A 413 -0.87 14.02 5.97
CA THR A 413 0.10 13.21 6.73
C THR A 413 -0.47 12.97 8.15
N PRO A 414 -0.04 11.91 8.87
CA PRO A 414 -0.49 11.64 10.22
C PRO A 414 -0.25 12.81 11.19
N ARG A 415 -1.12 12.95 12.18
CA ARG A 415 -1.02 13.93 13.25
C ARG A 415 -0.97 13.23 14.59
N LEU A 416 0.04 13.58 15.39
CA LEU A 416 0.05 13.32 16.82
C LEU A 416 -0.56 14.54 17.53
N THR A 417 -1.42 14.29 18.50
CA THR A 417 -2.08 15.33 19.28
C THR A 417 -2.11 14.89 20.75
N THR A 418 -1.60 15.70 21.68
CA THR A 418 -1.63 15.37 23.11
C THR A 418 -3.07 15.35 23.62
N ASN A 419 -3.47 14.26 24.28
CA ASN A 419 -4.79 14.10 24.87
C ASN A 419 -4.85 14.70 26.28
N THR A 420 -4.76 16.02 26.39
CA THR A 420 -4.91 16.69 27.70
C THR A 420 -6.35 16.66 28.22
N ALA A 421 -7.33 16.36 27.35
CA ALA A 421 -8.71 16.12 27.73
C ALA A 421 -8.92 14.85 28.59
N GLY A 422 -7.95 13.93 28.60
CA GLY A 422 -8.13 12.60 29.21
C GLY A 422 -9.28 11.81 28.57
N ALA A 423 -9.59 12.10 27.31
CA ALA A 423 -10.74 11.52 26.64
C ALA A 423 -10.41 10.12 26.13
N HIS A 424 -11.36 9.19 26.23
CA HIS A 424 -11.27 7.91 25.54
C HIS A 424 -11.36 8.11 24.01
N HIS A 425 -11.00 7.08 23.25
CA HIS A 425 -11.03 7.13 21.80
C HIS A 425 -11.50 5.80 21.19
N LEU A 426 -12.14 5.90 20.03
CA LEU A 426 -12.55 4.74 19.24
C LEU A 426 -11.47 4.38 18.22
N ASN A 427 -11.62 3.22 17.57
CA ASN A 427 -10.78 2.75 16.48
C ASN A 427 -10.78 3.64 15.20
N SER A 428 -11.46 4.79 15.22
CA SER A 428 -11.33 5.83 14.20
C SER A 428 -10.02 6.63 14.31
N VAL A 429 -9.27 6.45 15.39
CA VAL A 429 -7.92 6.96 15.62
C VAL A 429 -7.12 5.91 16.41
N HIS A 430 -5.80 6.02 16.40
CA HIS A 430 -4.93 5.20 17.24
C HIS A 430 -4.57 5.95 18.51
N GLY A 431 -4.31 5.21 19.58
CA GLY A 431 -3.71 5.73 20.81
C GLY A 431 -2.23 5.42 20.84
N VAL A 432 -1.41 6.38 21.28
CA VAL A 432 0.00 6.17 21.60
C VAL A 432 0.18 6.28 23.11
N TYR A 433 0.72 5.22 23.71
CA TYR A 433 0.92 5.08 25.15
C TYR A 433 2.40 5.19 25.43
N LEU A 434 2.81 6.34 25.95
CA LEU A 434 4.23 6.67 26.12
C LEU A 434 4.80 5.86 27.29
N THR A 435 6.06 5.45 27.15
CA THR A 435 6.81 4.85 28.26
C THR A 435 6.95 5.86 29.41
N ASP A 436 7.04 5.38 30.65
CA ASP A 436 7.15 6.29 31.81
C ASP A 436 8.37 7.20 31.72
N GLU A 437 9.47 6.71 31.15
CA GLU A 437 10.70 7.47 30.90
C GLU A 437 10.47 8.68 29.99
N HIS A 438 9.69 8.53 28.92
CA HIS A 438 9.53 9.57 27.89
C HIS A 438 8.17 10.29 27.97
N ARG A 439 7.28 9.90 28.88
CA ARG A 439 5.89 10.39 28.98
C ARG A 439 5.80 11.91 29.07
N VAL A 440 6.61 12.54 29.92
CA VAL A 440 6.54 14.00 30.13
C VAL A 440 6.99 14.75 28.87
N LEU A 441 8.18 14.43 28.37
CA LEU A 441 8.75 15.06 27.18
C LEU A 441 7.87 14.81 25.94
N GLY A 442 7.41 13.57 25.76
CA GLY A 442 6.61 13.16 24.62
C GLY A 442 5.24 13.84 24.59
N ARG A 443 4.57 13.96 25.74
CA ARG A 443 3.30 14.72 25.84
C ARG A 443 3.47 16.20 25.55
N GLU A 444 4.64 16.77 25.84
CA GLU A 444 4.89 18.19 25.61
C GLU A 444 5.25 18.48 24.14
N LEU A 445 6.21 17.73 23.59
CA LEU A 445 6.92 18.11 22.38
C LEU A 445 6.75 17.16 21.20
N LEU A 446 6.38 15.88 21.38
CA LEU A 446 6.30 14.94 20.25
C LEU A 446 5.26 15.34 19.18
N PRO A 447 4.06 15.89 19.52
CA PRO A 447 3.15 16.46 18.53
C PRO A 447 3.73 17.59 17.69
N LEU A 448 4.67 18.35 18.27
CA LEU A 448 5.34 19.45 17.60
C LEU A 448 6.48 18.93 16.73
N THR A 449 7.35 18.09 17.29
CA THR A 449 8.55 17.62 16.61
C THR A 449 8.25 16.62 15.51
N SER A 450 7.13 15.88 15.56
CA SER A 450 6.68 15.03 14.45
C SER A 450 6.23 15.80 13.20
N LEU A 451 6.12 17.13 13.27
CA LEU A 451 5.86 17.99 12.11
C LEU A 451 7.18 18.37 11.43
N ASN A 452 7.90 17.40 10.88
CA ASN A 452 9.18 17.63 10.21
C ASN A 452 9.25 16.86 8.87
N SER A 453 10.15 17.28 7.98
CA SER A 453 10.24 16.71 6.63
C SER A 453 10.61 15.23 6.61
N VAL A 454 11.47 14.76 7.51
CA VAL A 454 11.85 13.33 7.62
C VAL A 454 10.65 12.48 8.02
N THR A 455 9.88 12.89 9.03
CA THR A 455 8.68 12.19 9.47
C THR A 455 7.58 12.20 8.40
N LEU A 456 7.44 13.30 7.64
CA LEU A 456 6.49 13.39 6.52
C LEU A 456 6.83 12.41 5.40
N VAL A 457 8.10 12.33 4.98
CA VAL A 457 8.57 11.33 4.00
C VAL A 457 8.40 9.92 4.57
N GLY A 458 8.76 9.72 5.84
CA GLY A 458 8.63 8.44 6.53
C GLY A 458 7.18 7.94 6.57
N ALA A 459 6.22 8.82 6.78
CA ALA A 459 4.80 8.47 6.77
C ALA A 459 4.35 7.90 5.41
N GLU A 460 4.83 8.44 4.30
CA GLU A 460 4.54 7.91 2.95
C GLU A 460 5.23 6.55 2.71
N ILE A 461 6.42 6.34 3.28
CA ILE A 461 7.17 5.09 3.15
C ILE A 461 6.54 3.95 3.96
N VAL A 462 6.22 4.19 5.24
CA VAL A 462 5.68 3.18 6.16
C VAL A 462 4.17 3.00 5.98
N GLY A 463 3.46 4.02 5.52
CA GLY A 463 2.01 3.97 5.32
C GLY A 463 1.57 3.14 4.12
N ARG A 464 0.25 3.07 3.94
CA ARG A 464 -0.41 2.45 2.80
C ARG A 464 -1.24 3.47 2.05
N ALA A 465 -1.09 3.53 0.74
CA ALA A 465 -1.96 4.31 -0.12
C ALA A 465 -3.26 3.54 -0.40
N TYR A 466 -4.40 4.15 -0.09
CA TYR A 466 -5.74 3.68 -0.42
C TYR A 466 -6.38 4.54 -1.52
N GLY A 467 -7.45 4.02 -2.13
CA GLY A 467 -8.28 4.76 -3.07
C GLY A 467 -8.74 6.10 -2.50
N GLY A 468 -8.93 7.10 -3.38
CA GLY A 468 -9.19 8.48 -2.96
C GLY A 468 -7.95 9.26 -2.52
N GLY A 469 -6.76 8.67 -2.63
CA GLY A 469 -5.50 9.31 -2.25
C GLY A 469 -5.26 9.32 -0.75
N MET A 470 -5.90 8.43 0.01
CA MET A 470 -5.77 8.37 1.46
C MET A 470 -4.50 7.63 1.87
N LEU A 471 -3.74 8.20 2.81
CA LEU A 471 -2.63 7.55 3.50
C LEU A 471 -3.13 6.92 4.78
N LYS A 472 -3.01 5.60 4.89
CA LYS A 472 -3.39 4.84 6.08
C LYS A 472 -2.17 4.30 6.80
N LEU A 473 -2.11 4.44 8.11
CA LEU A 473 -1.12 3.77 8.96
C LEU A 473 -1.84 2.79 9.88
N GLU A 474 -1.52 1.49 9.78
CA GLU A 474 -1.88 0.52 10.82
C GLU A 474 -0.95 0.67 12.04
N PRO A 475 -1.32 0.18 13.24
CA PRO A 475 -0.52 0.40 14.45
C PRO A 475 0.95 0.03 14.33
N ARG A 476 1.26 -1.17 13.81
CA ARG A 476 2.66 -1.59 13.57
C ARG A 476 3.41 -0.72 12.58
N GLU A 477 2.71 -0.14 11.59
CA GLU A 477 3.34 0.77 10.64
C GLU A 477 3.56 2.15 11.25
N ALA A 478 2.70 2.56 12.17
CA ALA A 478 2.91 3.75 12.96
C ALA A 478 4.07 3.58 13.94
N ASP A 479 4.27 2.39 14.51
CA ASP A 479 5.42 2.08 15.37
C ASP A 479 6.76 2.27 14.64
N ASP A 480 6.80 1.96 13.33
CA ASP A 480 7.96 2.15 12.45
C ASP A 480 8.13 3.61 11.94
N LEU A 481 7.20 4.52 12.24
CA LEU A 481 7.27 5.91 11.76
C LEU A 481 8.51 6.60 12.34
N PRO A 482 9.43 7.13 11.52
CA PRO A 482 10.58 7.87 12.04
C PRO A 482 10.12 9.18 12.64
N VAL A 483 10.54 9.43 13.87
CA VAL A 483 10.32 10.68 14.61
C VAL A 483 11.62 11.10 15.28
N PRO A 484 11.78 12.38 15.64
CA PRO A 484 12.97 12.81 16.39
C PRO A 484 13.15 11.99 17.66
N SER A 485 14.38 11.58 17.96
CA SER A 485 14.69 10.72 19.10
C SER A 485 14.44 11.46 20.42
N PRO A 486 14.15 10.77 21.54
CA PRO A 486 13.99 11.43 22.84
C PRO A 486 15.18 12.33 23.21
N ALA A 487 16.41 11.87 22.95
CA ALA A 487 17.62 12.64 23.19
C ALA A 487 17.69 13.90 22.30
N GLY A 488 17.45 13.77 20.99
CA GLY A 488 17.46 14.91 20.07
C GLY A 488 16.37 15.95 20.39
N VAL A 489 15.18 15.50 20.80
CA VAL A 489 14.10 16.40 21.25
C VAL A 489 14.49 17.14 22.53
N LEU A 490 15.17 16.47 23.47
CA LEU A 490 15.60 17.09 24.71
C LEU A 490 16.66 18.18 24.48
N GLU A 491 17.62 17.92 23.59
CA GLU A 491 18.69 18.88 23.23
C GLU A 491 18.15 20.20 22.68
N CYS A 492 17.08 20.15 21.87
CA CYS A 492 16.48 21.34 21.26
C CYS A 492 15.17 21.81 21.94
N ALA A 493 14.86 21.31 23.14
CA ALA A 493 13.57 21.53 23.81
C ALA A 493 13.18 23.01 23.98
N ASP A 494 14.12 23.88 24.35
CA ASP A 494 13.84 25.30 24.56
C ASP A 494 13.58 26.06 23.25
N ALA A 495 14.34 25.73 22.19
CA ALA A 495 14.09 26.27 20.86
C ALA A 495 12.73 25.81 20.32
N LEU A 496 12.37 24.54 20.54
CA LEU A 496 11.05 23.99 20.20
C LEU A 496 9.92 24.72 20.94
N ARG A 497 10.07 24.97 22.24
CA ARG A 497 9.10 25.75 23.04
C ARG A 497 8.92 27.16 22.48
N ALA A 498 10.02 27.80 22.05
CA ALA A 498 9.99 29.14 21.48
C ALA A 498 9.23 29.21 20.13
N VAL A 499 9.36 28.21 19.26
CA VAL A 499 8.66 28.19 17.95
C VAL A 499 7.22 27.69 18.03
N ARG A 500 6.83 26.98 19.10
CA ARG A 500 5.50 26.38 19.27
C ARG A 500 4.32 27.31 18.99
N PRO A 501 4.29 28.59 19.45
CA PRO A 501 3.16 29.48 19.16
C PRO A 501 2.99 29.75 17.67
N ARG A 502 4.10 30.00 16.96
CA ARG A 502 4.10 30.24 15.51
C ARG A 502 3.64 29.01 14.75
N VAL A 503 4.12 27.82 15.12
CA VAL A 503 3.68 26.55 14.53
C VAL A 503 2.17 26.36 14.70
N ARG A 504 1.64 26.59 15.91
CA ARG A 504 0.19 26.53 16.18
C ARG A 504 -0.60 27.47 15.26
N ASP A 505 -0.11 28.68 15.03
CA ASP A 505 -0.79 29.67 14.20
C ASP A 505 -0.80 29.26 12.71
N HIS A 506 0.30 28.67 12.22
CA HIS A 506 0.35 28.06 10.87
C HIS A 506 -0.64 26.89 10.72
N LEU A 507 -0.72 25.99 11.71
CA LEU A 507 -1.67 24.88 11.68
C LEU A 507 -3.12 25.36 11.67
N ARG A 508 -3.47 26.36 12.48
CA ARG A 508 -4.80 26.99 12.50
C ARG A 508 -5.19 27.60 11.15
N ALA A 509 -4.21 28.14 10.43
CA ALA A 509 -4.41 28.70 9.10
C ALA A 509 -4.34 27.65 7.97
N GLY A 510 -4.22 26.36 8.29
CA GLY A 510 -4.11 25.27 7.30
C GLY A 510 -2.77 25.23 6.55
N ARG A 511 -1.76 25.97 7.01
CA ARG A 511 -0.43 26.07 6.39
C ARG A 511 0.55 25.05 6.96
N LEU A 512 0.27 23.76 6.71
CA LEU A 512 1.07 22.64 7.24
C LEU A 512 2.56 22.76 6.91
N LEU A 513 2.90 22.98 5.63
CA LEU A 513 4.30 22.94 5.21
C LEU A 513 5.13 24.09 5.82
N ASP A 514 4.49 25.22 6.12
CA ASP A 514 5.16 26.31 6.83
C ASP A 514 5.39 25.97 8.31
N ALA A 515 4.45 25.25 8.95
CA ALA A 515 4.67 24.70 10.28
C ALA A 515 5.83 23.69 10.29
N VAL A 516 5.91 22.84 9.27
CA VAL A 516 7.00 21.85 9.10
C VAL A 516 8.35 22.55 8.95
N ARG A 517 8.46 23.56 8.08
CA ARG A 517 9.68 24.33 7.89
C ARG A 517 10.19 25.00 9.17
N LEU A 518 9.30 25.49 10.03
CA LEU A 518 9.69 26.06 11.32
C LEU A 518 10.28 25.02 12.28
N VAL A 519 9.79 23.79 12.23
CA VAL A 519 10.31 22.70 13.07
C VAL A 519 11.61 22.15 12.49
N ASP A 520 11.72 22.00 11.17
CA ASP A 520 12.94 21.59 10.48
C ASP A 520 14.12 22.53 10.80
N GLN A 521 13.87 23.84 10.86
CA GLN A 521 14.87 24.83 11.29
C GLN A 521 15.42 24.60 12.69
N VAL A 522 14.66 23.96 13.57
CA VAL A 522 15.09 23.67 14.94
C VAL A 522 15.74 22.30 15.05
N ILE A 523 15.18 21.28 14.40
CA ILE A 523 15.61 19.89 14.62
C ILE A 523 16.60 19.38 13.57
N LEU A 524 16.63 19.96 12.36
CA LEU A 524 17.48 19.49 11.26
C LEU A 524 18.67 20.41 11.02
N HIS A 525 18.51 21.73 11.18
CA HIS A 525 19.52 22.72 10.79
C HIS A 525 20.82 22.68 11.63
N ASP A 526 20.74 22.31 12.90
CA ASP A 526 21.93 22.13 13.78
C ASP A 526 22.39 20.66 13.86
N SER A 527 21.67 19.74 13.19
CA SER A 527 22.10 18.35 13.09
C SER A 527 23.19 18.26 12.03
N SER A 528 24.36 17.72 12.39
CA SER A 528 25.47 17.48 11.45
C SER A 528 25.14 16.56 10.25
N ALA A 529 23.91 16.03 10.20
CA ALA A 529 23.47 15.02 9.24
C ALA A 529 22.79 15.59 7.98
N LEU A 530 22.26 16.82 8.00
CA LEU A 530 21.52 17.39 6.87
C LEU A 530 21.81 18.88 6.69
N ASP A 531 22.24 19.26 5.48
CA ASP A 531 22.34 20.67 5.07
C ASP A 531 21.02 21.18 4.47
N ALA A 532 20.98 22.45 4.08
CA ALA A 532 19.80 23.07 3.47
C ALA A 532 19.37 22.39 2.16
N ALA A 533 20.30 21.82 1.40
CA ALA A 533 20.01 21.09 0.18
C ALA A 533 19.30 19.77 0.52
N GLY A 534 19.80 19.02 1.50
CA GLY A 534 19.17 17.79 1.97
C GLY A 534 17.75 18.00 2.51
N ILE A 535 17.49 19.11 3.22
CA ILE A 535 16.13 19.45 3.64
C ILE A 535 15.22 19.71 2.43
N SER A 536 15.70 20.45 1.43
CA SER A 536 14.95 20.69 0.19
C SER A 536 14.65 19.39 -0.56
N ASP A 537 15.60 18.45 -0.60
CA ASP A 537 15.41 17.15 -1.22
C ASP A 537 14.34 16.31 -0.51
N LEU A 538 14.22 16.42 0.82
CA LEU A 538 13.16 15.77 1.60
C LEU A 538 11.78 16.40 1.35
N GLU A 539 11.71 17.74 1.25
CA GLU A 539 10.46 18.44 0.90
C GLU A 539 9.96 17.99 -0.49
N GLN A 540 10.87 17.92 -1.47
CA GLN A 540 10.57 17.44 -2.82
C GLN A 540 10.12 15.98 -2.84
N ALA A 541 10.80 15.11 -2.07
CA ALA A 541 10.40 13.72 -1.91
C ALA A 541 9.00 13.56 -1.34
N TYR A 542 8.66 14.29 -0.28
CA TYR A 542 7.30 14.26 0.28
C TYR A 542 6.27 14.74 -0.76
N ALA A 543 6.55 15.86 -1.46
CA ALA A 543 5.65 16.38 -2.48
C ALA A 543 5.39 15.36 -3.61
N MET A 544 6.45 14.70 -4.08
CA MET A 544 6.38 13.66 -5.10
C MET A 544 5.58 12.44 -4.64
N LEU A 545 5.89 11.88 -3.46
CA LEU A 545 5.18 10.71 -2.92
C LEU A 545 3.69 11.03 -2.66
N ALA A 546 3.39 12.19 -2.07
CA ALA A 546 2.03 12.63 -1.82
C ALA A 546 1.25 12.88 -3.13
N ALA A 547 1.90 13.46 -4.16
CA ALA A 547 1.30 13.63 -5.48
C ALA A 547 0.98 12.29 -6.14
N ARG A 548 1.92 11.34 -6.11
CA ARG A 548 1.73 9.97 -6.61
C ARG A 548 0.54 9.29 -5.90
N ARG A 549 0.47 9.39 -4.58
CA ARG A 549 -0.65 8.88 -3.79
C ARG A 549 -1.98 9.53 -4.19
N ARG A 550 -2.04 10.87 -4.31
CA ARG A 550 -3.26 11.60 -4.67
C ARG A 550 -3.74 11.32 -6.10
N ALA A 551 -2.82 11.12 -7.04
CA ALA A 551 -3.15 10.75 -8.42
C ALA A 551 -3.91 9.40 -8.53
N ARG A 552 -3.75 8.52 -7.53
CA ARG A 552 -4.58 7.30 -7.39
C ARG A 552 -6.03 7.59 -7.00
N GLY A 553 -6.30 8.75 -6.41
CA GLY A 553 -7.61 9.13 -5.86
C GLY A 553 -8.56 9.86 -6.80
N THR A 554 -8.04 10.73 -7.67
CA THR A 554 -8.83 11.67 -8.47
C THR A 554 -9.75 11.02 -9.50
N LYS A 555 -9.47 9.80 -9.98
CA LYS A 555 -10.29 9.13 -11.00
C LYS A 555 -11.17 7.98 -10.51
N ALA A 556 -11.23 7.73 -9.19
CA ALA A 556 -12.26 6.86 -8.62
C ALA A 556 -13.66 7.52 -8.65
N LYS A 557 -13.73 8.86 -8.67
CA LYS A 557 -14.98 9.62 -8.77
C LYS A 557 -15.64 9.56 -10.16
N ASP A 558 -14.85 9.50 -11.24
CA ASP A 558 -15.38 9.48 -12.62
C ASP A 558 -15.96 8.12 -13.03
N ARG A 559 -15.92 7.11 -12.16
CA ARG A 559 -16.44 5.74 -12.43
C ARG A 559 -17.67 5.35 -11.61
N VAL A 560 -18.21 6.25 -10.78
CA VAL A 560 -19.43 5.93 -10.02
C VAL A 560 -20.63 6.36 -10.83
N SER A 561 -21.25 5.42 -11.55
CA SER A 561 -22.62 5.59 -12.06
C SER A 561 -23.53 6.08 -10.90
N PRO A 562 -24.49 6.98 -11.12
CA PRO A 562 -25.42 7.46 -10.09
C PRO A 562 -26.06 6.31 -9.27
N HIS A 563 -26.15 5.12 -9.87
CA HIS A 563 -26.68 3.91 -9.24
C HIS A 563 -25.76 3.31 -8.16
N ALA A 564 -24.44 3.41 -8.31
CA ALA A 564 -23.46 2.95 -7.31
C ALA A 564 -23.33 3.92 -6.12
N MET A 565 -23.63 5.22 -6.31
CA MET A 565 -23.80 6.15 -5.19
C MET A 565 -25.02 5.83 -4.33
N ALA A 566 -26.09 5.28 -4.91
CA ALA A 566 -27.28 4.87 -4.17
C ALA A 566 -27.04 3.62 -3.31
N LEU A 567 -26.21 2.68 -3.79
CA LEU A 567 -25.84 1.47 -3.05
C LEU A 567 -24.80 1.77 -1.95
N SER A 568 -23.86 2.70 -2.17
CA SER A 568 -22.93 3.16 -1.13
C SER A 568 -23.61 3.95 -0.01
N ARG A 569 -24.71 4.66 -0.30
CA ARG A 569 -25.54 5.30 0.75
C ARG A 569 -26.28 4.25 1.58
N ARG A 570 -26.82 3.20 0.95
CA ARG A 570 -27.47 2.08 1.66
C ARG A 570 -26.50 1.26 2.53
N ALA A 571 -25.22 1.14 2.15
CA ALA A 571 -24.21 0.47 2.97
C ALA A 571 -23.66 1.32 4.14
N GLN A 572 -23.81 2.65 4.10
CA GLN A 572 -23.53 3.54 5.25
C GLN A 572 -24.73 3.68 6.21
N ASP A 573 -25.92 3.28 5.76
CA ASP A 573 -27.13 3.22 6.57
C ASP A 573 -27.35 1.84 7.23
N GLN A 574 -26.53 0.83 6.92
CA GLN A 574 -26.58 -0.51 7.53
C GLN A 574 -25.27 -0.95 8.24
N ALA A 575 -24.42 0.00 8.64
CA ALA A 575 -23.22 -0.25 9.46
C ALA A 575 -23.14 0.66 10.69
#